data_AF-A0A7W1JPP5-F1
#
_entry.id   AF-A0A7W1JPP5-F1
#
_cell.length_a   1.000
_cell.length_b   1.000
_cell.length_c   1.000
_cell.angle_alpha   90.00
_cell.angle_beta   90.00
_cell.angle_gamma   90.00
#
_symmetry.space_group_name_H-M   'P 1'
#
loop_
_entity.id
_entity.type
_entity.pdbx_description
1 polymer ?
#
loop_
_entity_poly.entity_id
_entity_poly.type
_entity_poly.pdbx_seq_one_letter_code
_entity_poly.pdbx_strand_id
1 'polypeptide(L)'
;MFAAVGDAVSKQASGFLHGGALARRADELQNAYAASEQYKNQVELLERQIAELRKLAEMGPISNYEKHGAVILGYFPTQHRLMLDVGARNGVKPGDPVVSPGGLVGQVVEVSPASCFAN
;
A
#
# COMPACT_ATOMS: atom_id res chain seq x y z
N MET A 1 66.94 42.69 -9.64
CA MET A 1 66.37 41.67 -10.54
C MET A 1 65.83 40.43 -9.81
N PHE A 2 65.82 40.36 -8.47
CA PHE A 2 65.32 39.18 -7.73
C PHE A 2 63.87 39.29 -7.23
N ALA A 3 63.28 40.49 -7.20
CA ALA A 3 61.89 40.68 -6.73
C ALA A 3 60.83 40.11 -7.70
N ALA A 4 61.06 40.18 -9.01
CA ALA A 4 60.10 39.74 -10.02
C ALA A 4 59.90 38.21 -10.08
N VAL A 5 60.89 37.44 -9.60
CA VAL A 5 60.81 35.97 -9.56
C VAL A 5 59.94 35.52 -8.37
N GLY A 6 59.94 36.26 -7.25
CA GLY A 6 59.10 35.95 -6.08
C GLY A 6 57.60 36.10 -6.37
N ASP A 7 57.22 37.14 -7.12
CA ASP A 7 55.81 37.39 -7.46
C ASP A 7 55.26 36.40 -8.50
N ALA A 8 56.10 35.92 -9.42
CA ALA A 8 55.69 34.91 -10.40
C ALA A 8 55.44 33.55 -9.73
N VAL A 9 56.31 33.15 -8.80
CA VAL A 9 56.15 31.90 -8.05
C VAL A 9 54.94 31.96 -7.11
N SER A 10 54.66 33.10 -6.48
CA SER A 10 53.49 33.27 -5.61
C SER A 10 52.16 33.23 -6.40
N LYS A 11 52.11 33.86 -7.58
CA LYS A 11 50.94 33.83 -8.46
C LYS A 11 50.64 32.42 -8.94
N GLN A 12 51.67 31.66 -9.31
CA GLN A 12 51.51 30.30 -9.81
C GLN A 12 51.14 29.32 -8.68
N ALA A 13 51.74 29.47 -7.50
CA ALA A 13 51.34 28.72 -6.31
C ALA A 13 49.87 28.97 -5.94
N SER A 14 49.42 30.23 -6.05
CA SER A 14 48.00 30.57 -5.82
C SER A 14 47.08 29.95 -6.87
N GLY A 15 47.47 29.89 -8.15
CA GLY A 15 46.70 29.22 -9.20
C GLY A 15 46.51 27.72 -8.96
N PHE A 16 47.54 27.02 -8.47
CA PHE A 16 47.43 25.60 -8.12
C PHE A 16 46.52 25.35 -6.90
N LEU A 17 46.57 26.23 -5.89
CA LEU A 17 45.68 26.16 -4.73
C LEU A 17 44.20 26.36 -5.11
N HIS A 18 43.91 27.24 -6.08
CA HIS A 18 42.55 27.47 -6.56
C HIS A 18 42.06 26.38 -7.52
N GLY A 19 42.93 25.78 -8.33
CA GLY A 19 42.59 24.68 -9.24
C GLY A 19 42.10 23.43 -8.51
N GLY A 20 42.75 23.07 -7.38
CA GLY A 20 42.30 21.96 -6.53
C GLY A 20 40.97 22.22 -5.82
N ALA A 21 40.67 23.47 -5.48
CA ALA A 21 39.39 23.85 -4.88
C ALA A 21 38.22 23.80 -5.88
N LEU A 22 38.48 24.08 -7.16
CA LEU A 22 37.48 23.97 -8.23
C LEU A 22 37.11 22.51 -8.52
N ALA A 23 38.10 21.61 -8.56
CA ALA A 23 37.85 20.18 -8.75
C ALA A 23 37.02 19.58 -7.60
N ARG A 24 37.32 19.92 -6.34
CA ARG A 24 36.52 19.46 -5.19
C ARG A 24 35.06 19.92 -5.25
N ARG A 25 34.83 21.18 -5.62
CA ARG A 25 33.47 21.71 -5.80
C ARG A 25 32.72 21.01 -6.92
N ALA A 26 33.40 20.62 -8.00
CA ALA A 26 32.79 19.85 -9.08
C ALA A 26 32.39 18.45 -8.62
N ASP A 27 33.26 17.76 -7.87
CA ASP A 27 32.97 16.44 -7.30
C ASP A 27 31.82 16.49 -6.27
N GLU A 28 31.82 17.50 -5.39
CA GLU A 28 30.74 17.75 -4.43
C GLU A 28 29.40 18.00 -5.12
N LEU A 29 29.38 18.82 -6.18
CA LEU A 29 28.17 19.10 -6.95
C LEU A 29 27.68 17.84 -7.66
N GLN A 30 28.58 17.08 -8.29
CA GLN A 30 28.23 15.83 -8.96
C GLN A 30 27.64 14.80 -7.99
N ASN A 31 28.22 14.66 -6.80
CA ASN A 31 27.70 13.78 -5.76
C ASN A 31 26.32 14.22 -5.27
N ALA A 32 26.11 15.52 -5.09
CA ALA A 32 24.81 16.08 -4.71
C ALA A 32 23.74 15.84 -5.81
N TYR A 33 24.12 15.97 -7.08
CA TYR A 33 23.24 15.65 -8.21
C TYR A 33 22.91 14.16 -8.26
N ALA A 34 23.90 13.28 -8.09
CA ALA A 34 23.67 11.83 -8.09
C ALA A 34 22.73 11.41 -6.95
N ALA A 35 22.91 11.97 -5.75
CA ALA A 35 22.00 11.73 -4.63
C ALA A 35 20.58 12.24 -4.92
N SER A 36 20.45 13.43 -5.51
CA SER A 36 19.14 14.00 -5.89
C SER A 36 18.39 13.13 -6.90
N GLU A 37 19.09 12.62 -7.93
CA GLU A 37 18.50 11.71 -8.91
C GLU A 37 18.04 10.39 -8.27
N GLN A 38 18.79 9.85 -7.31
CA GLN A 38 18.37 8.67 -6.55
C GLN A 38 17.07 8.93 -5.77
N TYR A 39 16.95 10.08 -5.10
CA TYR A 39 15.73 10.43 -4.37
C TYR A 39 14.53 10.58 -5.30
N LYS A 40 14.70 11.22 -6.46
CA LYS A 40 13.62 11.34 -7.46
C LYS A 40 13.12 9.97 -7.92
N ASN A 41 14.03 9.07 -8.27
CA ASN A 41 13.67 7.71 -8.70
C ASN A 41 12.90 6.94 -7.61
N GLN A 42 13.28 7.13 -6.35
CA GLN A 42 12.60 6.48 -5.23
C GLN A 42 11.20 7.04 -5.00
N VAL A 43 11.03 8.37 -5.07
CA VAL A 43 9.72 9.02 -4.98
C VAL A 43 8.81 8.53 -6.11
N GLU A 44 9.32 8.51 -7.34
CA GLU A 44 8.53 8.06 -8.49
C GLU A 44 8.09 6.59 -8.37
N LEU A 45 8.95 5.71 -7.87
CA LEU A 45 8.59 4.32 -7.60
C LEU A 45 7.48 4.21 -6.55
N LEU A 46 7.60 4.96 -5.45
CA LEU A 46 6.61 4.96 -4.38
C LEU A 46 5.27 5.53 -4.84
N GLU A 47 5.29 6.58 -5.66
CA GLU A 47 4.08 7.15 -6.26
C GLU A 47 3.38 6.15 -7.18
N ARG A 48 4.13 5.40 -8.00
CA ARG A 48 3.56 4.31 -8.82
C ARG A 48 2.93 3.22 -7.96
N GLN A 49 3.60 2.81 -6.88
CA GLN A 49 3.05 1.81 -5.95
C GLN A 49 1.78 2.31 -5.27
N ILE A 50 1.74 3.57 -4.84
CA ILE A 50 0.53 4.17 -4.26
C ILE A 50 -0.59 4.22 -5.29
N ALA A 51 -0.31 4.62 -6.53
CA ALA A 51 -1.30 4.65 -7.59
C ALA A 51 -1.86 3.26 -7.91
N GLU A 52 -0.99 2.24 -7.94
CA GLU A 52 -1.39 0.85 -8.13
C GLU A 52 -2.22 0.31 -6.97
N LEU A 53 -1.78 0.54 -5.73
CA LEU A 53 -2.52 0.13 -4.53
C LEU A 53 -3.88 0.81 -4.45
N ARG A 54 -3.97 2.11 -4.80
CA ARG A 54 -5.24 2.82 -4.88
C ARG A 54 -6.13 2.24 -5.97
N LYS A 55 -5.59 1.94 -7.14
CA LYS A 55 -6.35 1.28 -8.22
C LYS A 55 -6.88 -0.09 -7.77
N LEU A 56 -6.08 -0.89 -7.08
CA LEU A 56 -6.51 -2.18 -6.54
C LEU A 56 -7.56 -2.02 -5.43
N ALA A 57 -7.45 -0.99 -4.59
CA ALA A 57 -8.47 -0.68 -3.58
C ALA A 57 -9.78 -0.17 -4.21
N GLU A 58 -9.70 0.62 -5.28
CA GLU A 58 -10.84 1.11 -6.06
C GLU A 58 -11.57 0.00 -6.83
N MET A 59 -10.88 -1.11 -7.13
CA MET A 59 -11.53 -2.28 -7.73
C MET A 59 -12.62 -2.89 -6.83
N GLY A 60 -12.68 -2.48 -5.55
CA GLY A 60 -13.72 -2.85 -4.61
C GLY A 60 -13.80 -4.37 -4.40
N PRO A 61 -14.56 -4.84 -3.40
CA PRO A 61 -14.95 -6.24 -3.41
C PRO A 61 -15.82 -6.48 -4.66
N ILE A 62 -15.44 -7.43 -5.51
CA ILE A 62 -16.26 -7.92 -6.67
C ILE A 62 -17.64 -8.48 -6.21
N SER A 63 -17.83 -8.55 -4.90
CA SER A 63 -19.03 -9.00 -4.22
C SER A 63 -20.10 -7.89 -4.19
N ASN A 64 -21.02 -7.92 -5.15
CA ASN A 64 -22.32 -7.23 -5.05
C ASN A 64 -23.26 -7.84 -3.97
N TYR A 65 -22.73 -8.64 -3.04
CA TYR A 65 -23.51 -9.20 -1.93
C TYR A 65 -23.78 -8.12 -0.89
N GLU A 66 -25.07 -7.88 -0.64
CA GLU A 66 -25.54 -7.13 0.51
C GLU A 66 -25.26 -7.95 1.77
N LYS A 67 -24.55 -7.36 2.74
CA LYS A 67 -24.17 -8.06 3.97
C LYS A 67 -25.21 -7.83 5.05
N HIS A 68 -25.80 -8.92 5.54
CA HIS A 68 -26.68 -8.90 6.70
C HIS A 68 -25.95 -9.49 7.91
N GLY A 69 -25.79 -8.68 8.97
CA GLY A 69 -25.31 -9.19 10.25
C GLY A 69 -26.36 -10.10 10.88
N ALA A 70 -25.94 -11.25 11.37
CA ALA A 70 -26.82 -12.25 11.96
C ALA A 70 -26.23 -12.81 13.26
N VAL A 71 -27.10 -13.14 14.21
CA VAL A 71 -26.80 -13.82 15.46
C VAL A 71 -27.29 -15.26 15.36
N ILE A 72 -26.51 -16.20 15.91
CA ILE A 72 -26.88 -17.61 15.98
C ILE A 72 -27.93 -17.79 17.09
N LEU A 73 -29.13 -18.19 16.71
CA LEU A 73 -30.23 -18.54 17.62
C LEU A 73 -30.15 -20.00 18.09
N GLY A 74 -29.57 -20.88 17.28
CA GLY A 74 -29.46 -22.30 17.59
C GLY A 74 -28.42 -23.02 16.76
N TYR A 75 -27.80 -24.03 17.34
CA TYR A 75 -26.83 -24.91 16.69
C TYR A 75 -27.25 -26.36 16.89
N PHE A 76 -27.34 -27.11 15.79
CA PHE A 76 -27.78 -28.50 15.73
C PHE A 76 -26.64 -29.37 15.18
N PRO A 77 -25.71 -29.84 16.03
CA PRO A 77 -24.48 -30.50 15.59
C PRO A 77 -24.73 -31.77 14.77
N THR A 78 -25.68 -32.60 15.20
CA THR A 78 -26.01 -33.87 14.53
C THR A 78 -26.45 -33.68 13.08
N GLN A 79 -27.05 -32.52 12.77
CA GLN A 79 -27.56 -32.17 11.46
C GLN A 79 -26.62 -31.23 10.70
N HIS A 80 -25.52 -30.80 11.33
CA HIS A 80 -24.64 -29.74 10.82
C HIS A 80 -25.43 -28.50 10.40
N ARG A 81 -26.34 -28.05 11.26
CA ARG A 81 -27.30 -26.97 10.94
C ARG A 81 -27.24 -25.85 11.98
N LEU A 82 -27.37 -24.61 11.51
CA LEU A 82 -27.42 -23.38 12.27
C LEU A 82 -28.75 -22.67 12.03
N MET A 83 -29.28 -22.04 13.06
CA MET A 83 -30.43 -21.13 12.96
C MET A 83 -29.97 -19.70 13.22
N LEU A 84 -30.34 -18.78 12.35
CA LEU A 84 -29.96 -17.36 12.40
C LEU A 84 -31.18 -16.47 12.61
N ASP A 85 -30.98 -15.29 13.21
CA ASP A 85 -32.01 -14.28 13.50
C ASP A 85 -32.37 -13.35 12.33
N VAL A 86 -31.97 -13.74 11.12
CA VAL A 86 -32.26 -13.02 9.88
C VAL A 86 -33.05 -13.90 8.92
N GLY A 87 -33.97 -13.31 8.17
CA GLY A 87 -34.82 -14.06 7.23
C GLY A 87 -35.22 -13.25 6.01
N ALA A 88 -36.31 -13.65 5.36
CA ALA A 88 -36.77 -13.04 4.11
C ALA A 88 -37.04 -11.53 4.23
N ARG A 89 -37.46 -11.05 5.41
CA ARG A 89 -37.66 -9.60 5.66
C ARG A 89 -36.36 -8.81 5.64
N ASN A 90 -35.24 -9.48 5.90
CA ASN A 90 -33.90 -8.92 5.80
C ASN A 90 -33.32 -9.07 4.40
N GLY A 91 -34.04 -9.65 3.43
CA GLY A 91 -33.54 -9.89 2.07
C GLY A 91 -32.78 -11.20 1.89
N VAL A 92 -32.67 -12.03 2.94
CA VAL A 92 -32.00 -13.34 2.89
C VAL A 92 -32.75 -14.31 2.00
N LYS A 93 -32.02 -15.05 1.16
CA LYS A 93 -32.55 -16.04 0.21
C LYS A 93 -31.87 -17.39 0.38
N PRO A 94 -32.55 -18.49 0.02
CA PRO A 94 -31.88 -19.77 -0.12
C PRO A 94 -30.71 -19.66 -1.10
N GLY A 95 -29.57 -20.23 -0.72
CA GLY A 95 -28.33 -20.15 -1.47
C GLY A 95 -27.36 -19.05 -1.01
N ASP A 96 -27.79 -18.12 -0.16
CA ASP A 96 -26.91 -17.08 0.34
C ASP A 96 -25.76 -17.66 1.21
N PRO A 97 -24.53 -17.17 1.04
CA PRO A 97 -23.39 -17.65 1.83
C PRO A 97 -23.43 -17.05 3.25
N VAL A 98 -23.17 -17.90 4.25
CA VAL A 98 -23.00 -17.49 5.64
C VAL A 98 -21.52 -17.45 5.97
N VAL A 99 -21.00 -16.28 6.29
CA VAL A 99 -19.58 -16.03 6.55
C VAL A 99 -19.35 -15.55 7.98
N SER A 100 -18.28 -16.03 8.60
CA SER A 100 -17.74 -15.55 9.86
C SER A 100 -16.37 -14.89 9.64
N PRO A 101 -15.80 -14.20 10.63
CA PRO A 101 -14.42 -13.71 10.55
C PRO A 101 -13.38 -14.81 10.23
N GLY A 102 -13.68 -16.08 10.55
CA GLY A 102 -12.82 -17.23 10.25
C GLY A 102 -13.02 -17.82 8.85
N GLY A 103 -13.97 -17.33 8.06
CA GLY A 103 -14.28 -17.82 6.72
C GLY A 103 -15.73 -18.25 6.52
N LEU A 104 -15.98 -18.96 5.42
CA LEU A 104 -17.30 -19.50 5.07
C LEU A 104 -17.72 -20.54 6.11
N VAL A 105 -18.88 -20.32 6.70
CA VAL A 105 -19.49 -21.22 7.68
C VAL A 105 -20.43 -22.20 6.99
N GLY A 106 -21.19 -21.72 6.00
CA GLY A 106 -22.22 -22.53 5.36
C GLY A 106 -23.04 -21.76 4.33
N GLN A 107 -24.16 -22.35 3.94
CA GLN A 107 -25.11 -21.79 2.98
C GLN A 107 -26.54 -21.84 3.53
N VAL A 108 -27.31 -20.78 3.30
CA VAL A 108 -28.73 -20.73 3.68
C VAL A 108 -29.51 -21.77 2.88
N VAL A 109 -30.22 -22.66 3.57
CA VAL A 109 -31.00 -23.75 2.97
C VAL A 109 -32.50 -23.53 3.11
N GLU A 110 -32.94 -22.88 4.18
CA GLU A 110 -34.36 -22.61 4.44
C GLU A 110 -34.52 -21.19 4.99
N VAL A 111 -35.54 -20.48 4.53
CA VAL A 111 -35.80 -19.10 4.93
C VAL A 111 -37.22 -18.94 5.42
N SER A 112 -37.34 -18.43 6.65
CA SER A 112 -38.58 -17.94 7.25
C SER A 112 -38.60 -16.40 7.22
N PRO A 113 -39.73 -15.74 7.56
CA PRO A 113 -39.79 -14.28 7.51
C PRO A 113 -38.76 -13.55 8.38
N ALA A 114 -38.43 -14.09 9.56
CA ALA A 114 -37.55 -13.45 10.55
C ALA A 114 -36.36 -14.33 10.97
N SER A 115 -36.17 -15.49 10.35
CA SER A 115 -35.08 -16.42 10.66
C SER A 115 -34.75 -17.27 9.44
N CYS A 116 -33.59 -17.88 9.44
CA CYS A 116 -33.19 -18.82 8.40
C CYS A 116 -32.34 -19.95 8.99
N PHE A 117 -32.27 -21.05 8.24
CA PHE A 117 -31.35 -22.15 8.54
C PHE A 117 -30.23 -22.19 7.52
N ALA A 118 -29.03 -22.48 8.01
CA ALA A 118 -27.84 -22.69 7.19
C ALA A 118 -27.13 -23.98 7.57
N ASN A 119 -26.50 -24.61 6.60
CA ASN A 119 -25.69 -25.83 6.78
C ASN A 119 -24.25 -25.59 6.33
#